data_AF-A0A9E7VZM8-F1
#
_entry.id   AF-A0A9E7VZM8-F1
#
_cell.length_a   1.000
_cell.length_b   1.000
_cell.length_c   1.000
_cell.angle_alpha   90.00
_cell.angle_beta   90.00
_cell.angle_gamma   90.00
#
_symmetry.space_group_name_H-M   'P 1'
#
loop_
_entity.id
_entity.type
_entity.pdbx_description
1 polymer ?
#
loop_
_entity_poly.entity_id
_entity_poly.type
_entity_poly.pdbx_seq_one_letter_code
_entity_poly.pdbx_strand_id
1 'polypeptide(L)'
;MTDFHYFAVPTATDPGTLNPVYELLDFPIAMGKAEDIVLTGPAPEKPLVDGREVTDPRLVKALSVPVELDRAEVLDRSSKLAGVLRAMGVVPESGARLTFAEDVPPLARALGVLAAARIGLVVDLRAGAPSDSASDLVVLHAIEDEPVEPGRASVRVTRSRFEGVGVTIGSETANLDQAMRDSRVEFAAVVPLDPQRTLVLTDDGDLEAASSLDWYRTEVLSAS
;
A
#
# COMPACT_ATOMS: atom_id res chain seq x y z
N MET A 1 3.32 -22.73 -13.04
CA MET A 1 2.26 -22.48 -12.05
C MET A 1 2.97 -22.03 -10.79
N THR A 2 2.74 -20.80 -10.37
CA THR A 2 3.25 -20.31 -9.10
C THR A 2 2.37 -20.90 -8.01
N ASP A 3 2.95 -21.65 -7.08
CA ASP A 3 2.20 -22.30 -6.00
C ASP A 3 1.72 -21.24 -5.01
N PHE A 4 0.40 -21.11 -4.86
CA PHE A 4 -0.23 -20.30 -3.82
C PHE A 4 -0.52 -21.18 -2.60
N HIS A 5 -0.41 -20.59 -1.41
CA HIS A 5 -1.01 -21.09 -0.20
C HIS A 5 -2.49 -20.73 -0.21
N TYR A 6 -3.32 -21.76 -0.35
CA TYR A 6 -4.76 -21.60 -0.35
C TYR A 6 -5.31 -21.56 1.08
N PHE A 7 -6.14 -20.57 1.36
CA PHE A 7 -6.93 -20.52 2.60
C PHE A 7 -8.04 -21.58 2.59
N ALA A 8 -8.62 -21.83 1.41
CA ALA A 8 -9.52 -22.93 1.13
C ALA A 8 -8.95 -23.68 -0.07
N VAL A 9 -8.61 -24.96 0.12
CA VAL A 9 -7.91 -25.76 -0.89
C VAL A 9 -8.85 -26.05 -2.07
N PRO A 10 -8.39 -25.90 -3.34
CA PRO A 10 -9.21 -26.19 -4.51
C PRO A 10 -9.70 -27.64 -4.52
N THR A 11 -10.93 -27.84 -4.96
CA THR A 11 -11.55 -29.15 -5.18
C THR A 11 -12.03 -29.26 -6.63
N ALA A 12 -12.62 -30.39 -7.01
CA ALA A 12 -13.20 -30.56 -8.35
C ALA A 12 -14.34 -29.56 -8.65
N THR A 13 -14.97 -28.99 -7.63
CA THR A 13 -16.16 -28.11 -7.76
C THR A 13 -15.97 -26.72 -7.19
N ASP A 14 -14.83 -26.46 -6.54
CA ASP A 14 -14.54 -25.20 -5.86
C ASP A 14 -13.12 -24.78 -6.23
N PRO A 15 -12.92 -23.57 -6.79
CA PRO A 15 -11.59 -23.10 -7.18
C PRO A 15 -10.67 -22.83 -5.97
N GLY A 16 -11.19 -22.89 -4.74
CA GLY A 16 -10.49 -22.53 -3.52
C GLY A 16 -10.38 -21.02 -3.37
N THR A 17 -9.61 -20.57 -2.38
CA THR A 17 -9.36 -19.14 -2.16
C THR A 17 -7.92 -18.86 -1.83
N LEU A 18 -7.38 -17.77 -2.35
CA LEU A 18 -5.99 -17.34 -2.22
C LEU A 18 -5.89 -15.82 -2.01
N ASN A 19 -4.70 -15.29 -1.76
CA ASN A 19 -4.46 -13.85 -1.85
C ASN A 19 -2.98 -13.61 -2.22
N PRO A 20 -2.67 -12.88 -3.30
CA PRO A 20 -1.29 -12.64 -3.70
C PRO A 20 -0.47 -11.91 -2.64
N VAL A 21 -1.07 -11.02 -1.84
CA VAL A 21 -0.34 -10.30 -0.78
C VAL A 21 0.14 -11.25 0.31
N TYR A 22 -0.59 -12.33 0.59
CA TYR A 22 -0.16 -13.35 1.55
C TYR A 22 1.16 -14.00 1.10
N GLU A 23 1.28 -14.34 -0.19
CA GLU A 23 2.50 -14.92 -0.76
C GLU A 23 3.69 -13.96 -0.74
N LEU A 24 3.42 -12.66 -0.87
CA LEU A 24 4.45 -11.63 -0.99
C LEU A 24 4.98 -11.16 0.36
N LEU A 25 4.09 -11.03 1.35
CA LEU A 25 4.36 -10.37 2.62
C LEU A 25 4.22 -11.33 3.80
N ASP A 26 3.00 -11.80 4.08
CA ASP A 26 2.67 -12.55 5.29
C ASP A 26 3.43 -13.89 5.39
N PHE A 27 3.42 -14.71 4.32
CA PHE A 27 4.07 -16.01 4.31
C PHE A 27 5.60 -15.92 4.42
N PRO A 28 6.32 -15.10 3.62
CA PRO A 28 7.76 -14.99 3.78
C PRO A 28 8.19 -14.48 5.16
N ILE A 29 7.42 -13.59 5.79
CA ILE A 29 7.66 -13.16 7.18
C ILE A 29 7.58 -14.34 8.14
N ALA A 30 6.53 -15.17 8.02
CA ALA A 30 6.41 -16.40 8.82
C ALA A 30 7.57 -17.38 8.59
N MET A 31 8.19 -17.34 7.42
CA MET A 31 9.37 -18.12 7.05
C MET A 31 10.71 -17.46 7.44
N GLY A 32 10.69 -16.41 8.28
CA GLY A 32 11.89 -15.76 8.81
C GLY A 32 12.53 -14.74 7.86
N LYS A 33 11.81 -14.31 6.81
CA LYS A 33 12.28 -13.31 5.85
C LYS A 33 11.69 -11.92 6.14
N ALA A 34 11.61 -11.53 7.41
CA ALA A 34 11.04 -10.23 7.77
C ALA A 34 11.91 -9.05 7.30
N GLU A 35 13.23 -9.25 7.29
CA GLU A 35 14.23 -8.19 7.08
C GLU A 35 14.68 -8.02 5.62
N ASP A 36 14.19 -8.84 4.67
CA ASP A 36 14.56 -8.62 3.26
C ASP A 36 14.00 -7.27 2.79
N ILE A 37 14.83 -6.50 2.10
CA ILE A 37 14.39 -5.29 1.40
C ILE A 37 13.55 -5.72 0.19
N VAL A 38 12.31 -5.23 0.14
CA VAL A 38 11.34 -5.57 -0.92
C VAL A 38 10.71 -4.35 -1.56
N LEU A 39 11.02 -3.15 -1.08
CA LEU A 39 10.54 -1.94 -1.71
C LEU A 39 11.58 -0.85 -1.54
N THR A 40 11.95 -0.20 -2.65
CA THR A 40 12.87 0.93 -2.66
C THR A 40 12.17 2.17 -3.18
N GLY A 41 12.56 3.33 -2.65
CA GLY A 41 12.04 4.63 -3.02
C GLY A 41 13.15 5.61 -3.34
N PRO A 42 12.83 6.74 -4.00
CA PRO A 42 13.81 7.76 -4.30
C PRO A 42 14.43 8.31 -3.01
N ALA A 43 15.66 8.82 -3.14
CA ALA A 43 16.31 9.53 -2.05
C ALA A 43 15.47 10.76 -1.66
N PRO A 44 15.28 11.02 -0.35
CA PRO A 44 14.56 12.21 0.08
C PRO A 44 15.36 13.46 -0.26
N GLU A 45 14.70 14.45 -0.85
CA GLU A 45 15.27 15.78 -1.08
C GLU A 45 15.61 16.48 0.24
N LYS A 46 14.74 16.26 1.25
CA LYS A 46 14.86 16.80 2.60
C LYS A 46 14.96 15.65 3.60
N PRO A 47 16.16 15.08 3.79
CA PRO A 47 16.34 14.01 4.77
C PRO A 47 16.03 14.53 6.17
N LEU A 48 15.48 13.64 7.01
CA LEU A 48 15.15 13.96 8.40
C LEU A 48 15.99 13.09 9.33
N VAL A 49 16.44 13.64 10.45
CA VAL A 49 17.00 12.91 11.59
C VAL A 49 16.09 13.17 12.79
N ASP A 50 15.60 12.10 13.42
CA ASP A 50 14.66 12.17 14.54
C ASP A 50 13.45 13.10 14.27
N GLY A 51 12.95 13.05 13.03
CA GLY A 51 11.78 13.83 12.58
C GLY A 51 12.06 15.29 12.26
N ARG A 52 13.33 15.74 12.29
CA ARG A 52 13.71 17.12 11.97
C ARG A 52 14.48 17.19 10.67
N GLU A 53 14.17 18.19 9.85
CA GLU A 53 14.88 18.43 8.60
C GLU A 53 16.35 18.72 8.87
N VAL A 54 17.20 18.02 8.14
CA VAL A 54 18.65 18.21 8.20
C VAL A 54 19.02 19.33 7.25
N THR A 55 19.61 20.41 7.77
CA THR A 55 20.05 21.55 6.97
C THR A 55 21.55 21.55 6.70
N ASP A 56 22.34 20.75 7.42
CA ASP A 56 23.79 20.63 7.18
C ASP A 56 24.04 19.96 5.82
N PRO A 57 24.69 20.63 4.85
CA PRO A 57 24.88 20.08 3.50
C PRO A 57 25.63 18.74 3.45
N ARG A 58 26.54 18.48 4.41
CA ARG A 58 27.29 17.22 4.47
C ARG A 58 26.39 16.08 4.92
N LEU A 59 25.54 16.33 5.91
CA LEU A 59 24.57 15.36 6.40
C LEU A 59 23.44 15.14 5.39
N VAL A 60 22.96 16.19 4.72
CA VAL A 60 22.00 16.06 3.61
C VAL A 60 22.57 15.12 2.55
N LYS A 61 23.79 15.40 2.07
CA LYS A 61 24.45 14.56 1.07
C LYS A 61 24.62 13.09 1.53
N ALA A 62 24.88 12.86 2.81
CA ALA A 62 25.06 11.52 3.35
C ALA A 62 23.73 10.77 3.55
N LEU A 63 22.62 11.49 3.77
CA LEU A 63 21.32 10.92 4.10
C LEU A 63 20.34 10.91 2.93
N SER A 64 20.63 11.62 1.85
CA SER A 64 19.92 11.52 0.56
C SER A 64 20.32 10.24 -0.18
N VAL A 65 20.08 9.09 0.46
CA VAL A 65 20.18 7.76 -0.12
C VAL A 65 18.77 7.22 -0.40
N PRO A 66 18.60 6.29 -1.36
CA PRO A 66 17.33 5.63 -1.59
C PRO A 66 16.71 5.10 -0.29
N VAL A 67 15.40 5.23 -0.17
CA VAL A 67 14.67 4.66 0.96
C VAL A 67 14.53 3.17 0.72
N GLU A 68 14.91 2.34 1.69
CA GLU A 68 14.72 0.90 1.65
C GLU A 68 13.71 0.50 2.72
N LEU A 69 12.69 -0.26 2.33
CA LEU A 69 11.70 -0.85 3.24
C LEU A 69 11.86 -2.36 3.26
N ASP A 70 12.05 -2.88 4.46
CA ASP A 70 12.00 -4.32 4.69
C ASP A 70 10.55 -4.85 4.57
N ARG A 71 10.42 -6.16 4.40
CA ARG A 71 9.14 -6.82 4.21
C ARG A 71 8.18 -6.59 5.39
N ALA A 72 8.69 -6.54 6.62
CA ALA A 72 7.88 -6.28 7.80
C ALA A 72 7.30 -4.86 7.81
N GLU A 73 8.10 -3.85 7.43
CA GLU A 73 7.65 -2.46 7.28
C GLU A 73 6.61 -2.35 6.15
N VAL A 74 6.82 -3.03 5.02
CA VAL A 74 5.85 -3.06 3.91
C VAL A 74 4.53 -3.72 4.34
N LEU A 75 4.57 -4.85 5.06
CA LEU A 75 3.38 -5.48 5.61
C LEU A 75 2.65 -4.53 6.57
N ASP A 76 3.36 -3.95 7.53
CA ASP A 76 2.78 -3.05 8.53
C ASP A 76 2.07 -1.87 7.85
N ARG A 77 2.76 -1.15 6.95
CA ARG A 77 2.18 0.04 6.31
C ARG A 77 1.02 -0.29 5.38
N SER A 78 1.14 -1.33 4.56
CA SER A 78 0.05 -1.72 3.64
C SER A 78 -1.17 -2.26 4.38
N SER A 79 -0.98 -3.06 5.43
CA SER A 79 -2.09 -3.58 6.23
C SER A 79 -2.76 -2.51 7.09
N LYS A 80 -2.00 -1.52 7.59
CA LYS A 80 -2.56 -0.36 8.27
C LYS A 80 -3.36 0.52 7.32
N LEU A 81 -2.85 0.82 6.13
CA LEU A 81 -3.59 1.58 5.12
C LEU A 81 -4.89 0.86 4.73
N ALA A 82 -4.85 -0.45 4.53
CA ALA A 82 -6.06 -1.24 4.28
C ALA A 82 -7.09 -1.12 5.42
N GLY A 83 -6.61 -1.01 6.67
CA GLY A 83 -7.43 -0.69 7.84
C GLY A 83 -8.05 0.70 7.79
N VAL A 84 -7.28 1.72 7.39
CA VAL A 84 -7.77 3.09 7.17
C VAL A 84 -8.89 3.09 6.12
N LEU A 85 -8.69 2.43 4.97
CA LEU A 85 -9.70 2.35 3.91
C LEU A 85 -11.01 1.73 4.42
N ARG A 86 -10.93 0.63 5.18
CA ARG A 86 -12.12 0.02 5.81
C ARG A 86 -12.79 0.94 6.82
N ALA A 87 -12.01 1.64 7.65
CA ALA A 87 -12.54 2.58 8.64
C ALA A 87 -13.27 3.77 7.97
N MET A 88 -12.86 4.14 6.76
CA MET A 88 -13.54 5.13 5.93
C MET A 88 -14.70 4.54 5.09
N GLY A 89 -15.08 3.28 5.33
CA GLY A 89 -16.26 2.66 4.71
C GLY A 89 -16.02 2.04 3.33
N VAL A 90 -14.77 1.84 2.90
CA VAL A 90 -14.49 1.13 1.66
C VAL A 90 -14.90 -0.33 1.77
N VAL A 91 -15.84 -0.74 0.92
CA VAL A 91 -16.30 -2.12 0.78
C VAL A 91 -15.95 -2.62 -0.63
N PRO A 92 -14.93 -3.47 -0.79
CA PRO A 92 -14.49 -3.96 -2.10
C PRO A 92 -15.59 -4.60 -2.96
N GLU A 93 -16.55 -5.26 -2.32
CA GLU A 93 -17.67 -5.94 -2.96
C GLU A 93 -18.75 -4.96 -3.47
N SER A 94 -18.74 -3.69 -3.04
CA SER A 94 -19.69 -2.68 -3.54
C SER A 94 -19.33 -2.17 -4.94
N GLY A 95 -18.19 -2.59 -5.50
CA GLY A 95 -17.67 -2.10 -6.76
C GLY A 95 -16.72 -0.90 -6.63
N ALA A 96 -16.35 -0.55 -5.39
CA ALA A 96 -15.39 0.52 -5.13
C ALA A 96 -14.04 0.26 -5.81
N ARG A 97 -13.37 1.33 -6.22
CA ARG A 97 -12.08 1.27 -6.93
C ARG A 97 -11.10 2.27 -6.36
N LEU A 98 -9.83 1.86 -6.26
CA LEU A 98 -8.72 2.74 -5.91
C LEU A 98 -8.05 3.28 -7.18
N THR A 99 -7.88 4.59 -7.24
CA THR A 99 -7.03 5.28 -8.22
C THR A 99 -6.01 6.17 -7.52
N PHE A 100 -5.02 6.62 -8.28
CA PHE A 100 -3.94 7.45 -7.77
C PHE A 100 -3.77 8.67 -8.68
N ALA A 101 -3.73 9.86 -8.09
CA ALA A 101 -3.29 11.06 -8.80
C ALA A 101 -1.80 10.96 -9.17
N GLU A 102 -1.36 11.76 -10.14
CA GLU A 102 0.02 11.74 -10.66
C GLU A 102 1.06 12.14 -9.60
N ASP A 103 0.66 12.97 -8.64
CA ASP A 103 1.50 13.54 -7.58
C ASP A 103 1.75 12.60 -6.39
N VAL A 104 1.10 11.42 -6.36
CA VAL A 104 1.32 10.44 -5.29
C VAL A 104 2.73 9.85 -5.38
N PRO A 105 3.54 9.95 -4.30
CA PRO A 105 4.90 9.40 -4.28
C PRO A 105 4.95 7.90 -4.59
N PRO A 106 6.00 7.41 -5.28
CA PRO A 106 6.09 6.00 -5.70
C PRO A 106 5.92 4.98 -4.56
N LEU A 107 6.51 5.24 -3.39
CA LEU A 107 6.35 4.37 -2.22
C LEU A 107 4.90 4.32 -1.73
N ALA A 108 4.22 5.47 -1.64
CA ALA A 108 2.83 5.54 -1.22
C ALA A 108 1.92 4.83 -2.22
N ARG A 109 2.21 4.93 -3.53
CA ARG A 109 1.50 4.21 -4.59
C ARG A 109 1.66 2.70 -4.43
N ALA A 110 2.89 2.20 -4.28
CA ALA A 110 3.16 0.77 -4.10
C ALA A 110 2.47 0.21 -2.84
N LEU A 111 2.55 0.94 -1.72
CA LEU A 111 1.86 0.57 -0.48
C LEU A 111 0.33 0.59 -0.64
N GLY A 112 -0.22 1.54 -1.39
CA GLY A 112 -1.63 1.63 -1.72
C GLY A 112 -2.13 0.45 -2.56
N VAL A 113 -1.34 0.04 -3.55
CA VAL A 113 -1.62 -1.12 -4.39
C VAL A 113 -1.66 -2.41 -3.54
N LEU A 114 -0.69 -2.60 -2.65
CA LEU A 114 -0.66 -3.75 -1.73
C LEU A 114 -1.80 -3.72 -0.72
N ALA A 115 -2.15 -2.54 -0.20
CA ALA A 115 -3.27 -2.37 0.72
C ALA A 115 -4.60 -2.74 0.07
N ALA A 116 -4.83 -2.32 -1.18
CA ALA A 116 -6.03 -2.66 -1.94
C ALA A 116 -6.14 -4.17 -2.18
N ALA A 117 -5.07 -4.80 -2.67
CA ALA A 117 -5.02 -6.22 -2.94
C ALA A 117 -5.26 -7.08 -1.68
N ARG A 118 -4.76 -6.63 -0.52
CA ARG A 118 -4.92 -7.31 0.77
C ARG A 118 -6.39 -7.50 1.16
N ILE A 119 -7.24 -6.55 0.77
CA ILE A 119 -8.68 -6.56 1.08
C ILE A 119 -9.54 -6.88 -0.15
N GLY A 120 -8.94 -7.14 -1.32
CA GLY A 120 -9.68 -7.42 -2.55
C GLY A 120 -10.28 -6.20 -3.25
N LEU A 121 -9.81 -4.99 -2.93
CA LEU A 121 -10.20 -3.76 -3.61
C LEU A 121 -9.53 -3.69 -4.97
N VAL A 122 -10.30 -3.32 -6.00
CA VAL A 122 -9.77 -3.16 -7.36
C VAL A 122 -8.97 -1.88 -7.45
N VAL A 123 -7.77 -1.96 -8.00
CA VAL A 123 -6.97 -0.80 -8.41
C VAL A 123 -7.16 -0.54 -9.89
N ASP A 124 -7.53 0.67 -10.28
CA ASP A 124 -7.64 1.08 -11.68
C ASP A 124 -6.43 1.95 -12.05
N LEU A 125 -5.52 1.38 -12.86
CA LEU A 125 -4.27 2.01 -13.31
C LEU A 125 -4.34 2.46 -14.78
N ARG A 126 -5.50 2.34 -15.43
CA ARG A 126 -5.67 2.68 -16.84
C ARG A 126 -5.54 4.17 -17.09
N ALA A 127 -4.98 4.53 -18.24
CA ALA A 127 -4.91 5.92 -18.66
C ALA A 127 -6.34 6.49 -18.85
N GLY A 128 -6.65 7.60 -18.18
CA GLY A 128 -7.98 8.21 -18.23
C GLY A 128 -9.06 7.45 -17.45
N ALA A 129 -8.67 6.62 -16.47
CA ALA A 129 -9.59 6.09 -15.48
C ALA A 129 -10.47 7.22 -14.91
N PRO A 130 -11.77 6.97 -14.69
CA PRO A 130 -12.71 8.03 -14.36
C PRO A 130 -12.24 8.82 -13.13
N SER A 131 -12.04 10.13 -13.33
CA SER A 131 -11.83 11.11 -12.26
C SER A 131 -13.13 11.55 -11.61
N ASP A 132 -14.27 11.06 -12.13
CA ASP A 132 -15.58 11.54 -11.75
C ASP A 132 -16.03 10.97 -10.41
N SER A 133 -16.71 11.85 -9.68
CA SER A 133 -17.23 11.74 -8.32
C SER A 133 -18.33 10.67 -8.16
N ALA A 134 -18.07 9.44 -8.62
CA ALA A 134 -18.82 8.29 -8.16
C ALA A 134 -18.53 8.12 -6.66
N SER A 135 -19.58 7.89 -5.86
CA SER A 135 -19.46 7.67 -4.41
C SER A 135 -18.48 6.56 -4.03
N ASP A 136 -18.18 5.68 -4.99
CA ASP A 136 -17.41 4.46 -4.79
C ASP A 136 -15.95 4.58 -5.29
N LEU A 137 -15.56 5.77 -5.78
CA LEU A 137 -14.17 6.05 -6.16
C LEU A 137 -13.35 6.47 -4.94
N VAL A 138 -12.28 5.73 -4.70
CA VAL A 138 -11.25 6.03 -3.70
C VAL A 138 -10.06 6.61 -4.43
N VAL A 139 -9.65 7.84 -4.10
CA VAL A 139 -8.53 8.51 -4.76
C VAL A 139 -7.43 8.78 -3.74
N LEU A 140 -6.23 8.25 -3.98
CA LEU A 140 -5.02 8.70 -3.30
C LEU A 140 -4.43 9.88 -4.07
N HIS A 141 -4.10 10.98 -3.39
CA HIS A 141 -3.58 12.20 -4.01
C HIS A 141 -2.70 12.99 -3.03
N ALA A 142 -1.87 13.91 -3.53
CA ALA A 142 -1.14 14.81 -2.65
C ALA A 142 -2.09 15.79 -1.93
N ILE A 143 -1.71 16.21 -0.73
CA ILE A 143 -2.39 17.24 0.07
C ILE A 143 -1.38 18.24 0.59
N GLU A 144 -1.82 19.49 0.75
CA GLU A 144 -1.02 20.57 1.34
C GLU A 144 -1.20 20.62 2.86
N ASP A 145 -0.81 19.53 3.54
CA ASP A 145 -0.80 19.45 5.00
C ASP A 145 0.62 19.37 5.55
N GLU A 146 0.85 19.99 6.71
CA GLU A 146 2.11 19.83 7.43
C GLU A 146 2.28 18.38 7.92
N PRO A 147 3.48 17.78 7.78
CA PRO A 147 3.75 16.46 8.34
C PRO A 147 3.49 16.40 9.84
N VAL A 148 2.94 15.28 10.31
CA VAL A 148 2.63 15.13 11.74
C VAL A 148 3.93 15.03 12.54
N GLU A 149 4.14 15.98 13.45
CA GLU A 149 5.31 15.98 14.32
C GLU A 149 5.36 14.71 15.18
N PRO A 150 6.55 14.11 15.38
CA PRO A 150 6.71 13.02 16.32
C PRO A 150 6.38 13.49 17.75
N GLY A 151 5.72 12.62 18.54
CA GLY A 151 5.44 12.92 19.94
C GLY A 151 6.72 13.14 20.76
N ARG A 152 6.66 14.01 21.76
CA ARG A 152 7.82 14.38 22.62
C ARG A 152 8.47 13.22 23.37
N ALA A 153 7.81 12.06 23.44
CA ALA A 153 8.30 10.85 24.10
C ALA A 153 8.73 9.73 23.13
N SER A 154 8.74 10.00 21.81
CA SER A 154 9.10 9.02 20.79
C SER A 154 10.62 8.80 20.79
N VAL A 155 11.07 7.61 21.19
CA VAL A 155 12.49 7.20 21.14
C VAL A 155 12.95 6.91 19.71
N ARG A 156 12.01 6.63 18.80
CA ARG A 156 12.26 6.40 17.36
C ARG A 156 11.13 7.04 16.55
N VAL A 157 11.48 7.78 15.51
CA VAL A 157 10.50 8.33 14.56
C VAL A 157 10.22 7.28 13.49
N THR A 158 9.06 6.66 13.57
CA THR A 158 8.55 5.75 12.53
C THR A 158 7.79 6.59 11.50
N ARG A 159 8.28 6.61 10.26
CA ARG A 159 7.62 7.31 9.15
C ARG A 159 6.39 6.54 8.69
N SER A 160 5.31 7.25 8.38
CA SER A 160 4.09 6.64 7.85
C SER A 160 4.28 6.17 6.41
N ARG A 161 5.18 6.84 5.65
CA ARG A 161 5.37 6.70 4.20
C ARG A 161 4.22 7.26 3.38
N PHE A 162 3.34 8.03 4.03
CA PHE A 162 2.22 8.75 3.44
C PHE A 162 2.24 10.24 3.82
N GLU A 163 3.41 10.77 4.20
CA GLU A 163 3.59 12.19 4.46
C GLU A 163 3.20 13.02 3.22
N GLY A 164 2.28 13.98 3.39
CA GLY A 164 1.76 14.79 2.28
C GLY A 164 0.78 14.07 1.35
N VAL A 165 0.28 12.89 1.73
CA VAL A 165 -0.70 12.11 0.95
C VAL A 165 -2.03 12.07 1.68
N GLY A 166 -3.11 12.32 0.94
CA GLY A 166 -4.49 12.15 1.39
C GLY A 166 -5.19 11.01 0.65
N VAL A 167 -6.31 10.57 1.22
CA VAL A 167 -7.27 9.70 0.55
C VAL A 167 -8.63 10.39 0.54
N THR A 168 -9.27 10.44 -0.62
CA THR A 168 -10.62 10.98 -0.79
C THR A 168 -11.60 9.89 -1.19
N ILE A 169 -12.76 9.85 -0.54
CA ILE A 169 -13.88 8.97 -0.83
C ILE A 169 -15.16 9.82 -0.84
N GLY A 170 -15.82 9.91 -1.98
CA GLY A 170 -16.94 10.84 -2.16
C GLY A 170 -16.51 12.29 -1.88
N SER A 171 -17.04 12.90 -0.83
CA SER A 171 -16.69 14.27 -0.40
C SER A 171 -15.78 14.33 0.83
N GLU A 172 -15.36 13.19 1.37
CA GLU A 172 -14.53 13.12 2.58
C GLU A 172 -13.07 12.89 2.19
N THR A 173 -12.18 13.73 2.72
CA THR A 173 -10.73 13.59 2.56
C THR A 173 -10.10 13.36 3.93
N ALA A 174 -9.24 12.35 4.04
CA ALA A 174 -8.45 12.08 5.23
C ALA A 174 -6.95 12.24 4.93
N ASN A 175 -6.24 12.87 5.86
CA ASN A 175 -4.78 12.91 5.86
C ASN A 175 -4.23 11.54 6.27
N LEU A 176 -3.50 10.87 5.36
CA LEU A 176 -3.01 9.51 5.61
C LEU A 176 -1.88 9.48 6.63
N ASP A 177 -0.99 10.48 6.71
CA ASP A 177 0.06 10.49 7.76
C ASP A 177 -0.57 10.51 9.15
N GLN A 178 -1.63 11.29 9.34
CA GLN A 178 -2.40 11.29 10.59
C GLN A 178 -3.14 9.97 10.82
N ALA A 179 -3.85 9.45 9.83
CA ALA A 179 -4.63 8.21 9.96
C ALA A 179 -3.75 7.00 10.26
N MET A 180 -2.56 6.92 9.65
CA MET A 180 -1.59 5.85 9.88
C MET A 180 -1.01 5.86 11.30
N ARG A 181 -0.98 7.02 11.96
CA ARG A 181 -0.54 7.20 13.36
C ARG A 181 -1.66 7.03 14.37
N ASP A 182 -2.92 7.00 13.92
CA ASP A 182 -4.06 6.80 14.80
C ASP A 182 -4.08 5.35 15.33
N SER A 183 -3.98 5.20 16.65
CA SER A 183 -3.96 3.90 17.32
C SER A 183 -5.30 3.18 17.26
N ARG A 184 -6.40 3.88 16.96
CA ARG A 184 -7.74 3.29 16.84
C ARG A 184 -7.95 2.56 15.52
N VAL A 185 -7.14 2.87 14.50
CA VAL A 185 -7.20 2.14 13.23
C VAL A 185 -6.57 0.77 13.44
N GLU A 186 -7.33 -0.30 13.20
CA GLU A 186 -6.79 -1.65 13.26
C GLU A 186 -6.11 -2.02 11.94
N PHE A 187 -5.08 -2.87 12.00
CA PHE A 187 -4.48 -3.44 10.80
C PHE A 187 -5.47 -4.41 10.15
N ALA A 188 -5.68 -4.29 8.84
CA ALA A 188 -6.56 -5.22 8.14
C ALA A 188 -5.90 -6.60 8.05
N ALA A 189 -6.64 -7.66 8.40
CA ALA A 189 -6.27 -9.01 8.04
C ALA A 189 -6.36 -9.20 6.51
N VAL A 190 -5.47 -10.03 5.96
CA VAL A 190 -5.59 -10.49 4.57
C VAL A 190 -6.89 -11.26 4.38
N VAL A 191 -7.60 -11.02 3.28
CA VAL A 191 -8.86 -11.71 2.99
C VAL A 191 -8.65 -12.85 2.00
N PRO A 192 -9.35 -13.99 2.15
CA PRO A 192 -9.42 -15.01 1.11
C PRO A 192 -10.17 -14.46 -0.11
N LEU A 193 -9.57 -14.57 -1.30
CA LEU A 193 -10.15 -14.12 -2.56
C LEU A 193 -10.45 -15.30 -3.48
N ASP A 194 -11.51 -15.16 -4.26
CA ASP A 194 -11.73 -16.01 -5.44
C ASP A 194 -10.53 -15.84 -6.41
N PRO A 195 -9.94 -16.93 -6.93
CA PRO A 195 -8.84 -16.89 -7.90
C PRO A 195 -9.08 -15.97 -9.11
N GLN A 196 -10.33 -15.85 -9.57
CA GLN A 196 -10.77 -15.03 -10.71
C GLN A 196 -11.16 -13.60 -10.30
N ARG A 197 -11.04 -13.23 -9.02
CA ARG A 197 -11.28 -11.86 -8.57
C ARG A 197 -10.29 -10.92 -9.25
N THR A 198 -10.78 -10.02 -10.08
CA THR A 198 -9.98 -8.91 -10.61
C THR A 198 -9.47 -8.03 -9.47
N LEU A 199 -8.17 -7.77 -9.45
CA LEU A 199 -7.50 -6.91 -8.47
C LEU A 199 -6.89 -5.65 -9.09
N VAL A 200 -6.44 -5.73 -10.35
CA VAL A 200 -5.81 -4.60 -11.03
C VAL A 200 -6.37 -4.50 -12.44
N LEU A 201 -6.71 -3.28 -12.86
CA LEU A 201 -7.05 -2.94 -14.24
C LEU A 201 -5.87 -2.15 -14.81
N THR A 202 -5.26 -2.63 -15.88
CA THR A 202 -4.21 -1.91 -16.62
C THR A 202 -4.65 -1.68 -18.07
N ASP A 203 -3.90 -0.88 -18.81
CA ASP A 203 -4.18 -0.66 -20.24
C ASP A 203 -3.96 -1.95 -21.07
N ASP A 204 -3.13 -2.87 -20.57
CA ASP A 204 -2.83 -4.16 -21.20
C ASP A 204 -3.84 -5.27 -20.83
N GLY A 205 -4.70 -5.02 -19.83
CA GLY A 205 -5.77 -5.92 -19.43
C GLY A 205 -5.99 -6.02 -17.93
N ASP A 206 -6.87 -6.94 -17.55
CA ASP A 206 -7.26 -7.16 -16.16
C ASP A 206 -6.40 -8.25 -15.53
N LEU A 207 -5.93 -8.02 -14.30
CA LEU A 207 -5.17 -8.99 -13.52
C LEU A 207 -6.04 -9.55 -12.40
N GLU A 208 -6.23 -10.87 -12.44
CA GLU A 208 -6.96 -11.62 -11.43
C GLU A 208 -6.05 -12.02 -10.27
N ALA A 209 -6.63 -12.40 -9.14
CA ALA A 209 -5.89 -12.78 -7.94
C ALA A 209 -4.86 -13.90 -8.22
N ALA A 210 -5.22 -14.90 -9.03
CA ALA A 210 -4.33 -16.02 -9.35
C ALA A 210 -3.22 -15.70 -10.36
N SER A 211 -3.40 -14.70 -11.22
CA SER A 211 -2.44 -14.34 -12.28
C SER A 211 -1.61 -13.09 -11.96
N SER A 212 -1.98 -12.33 -10.94
CA SER A 212 -1.34 -11.05 -10.58
C SER A 212 -0.03 -11.17 -9.79
N LEU A 213 0.31 -12.35 -9.27
CA LEU A 213 1.44 -12.49 -8.33
C LEU A 213 2.79 -12.06 -8.91
N ASP A 214 3.08 -12.44 -10.16
CA ASP A 214 4.35 -12.05 -10.80
C ASP A 214 4.36 -10.56 -11.14
N TRP A 215 3.22 -9.98 -11.51
CA TRP A 215 3.08 -8.54 -11.72
C TRP A 215 3.38 -7.75 -10.44
N TYR A 216 2.87 -8.17 -9.28
CA TYR A 216 3.23 -7.50 -8.02
C TYR A 216 4.73 -7.60 -7.71
N ARG A 217 5.39 -8.71 -8.06
CA ARG A 217 6.84 -8.86 -7.86
C ARG A 217 7.64 -7.90 -8.73
N THR A 218 7.24 -7.72 -9.99
CA THR A 218 8.00 -6.94 -10.97
C THR A 218 7.65 -5.46 -10.95
N GLU A 219 6.37 -5.12 -10.79
CA GLU A 219 5.89 -3.74 -10.93
C GLU A 219 5.73 -3.02 -9.59
N VAL A 220 5.59 -3.75 -8.48
CA VAL A 220 5.28 -3.17 -7.17
C VAL A 220 6.43 -3.34 -6.17
N LEU A 221 6.95 -4.57 -6.02
CA LEU A 221 8.00 -4.90 -5.05
C LEU A 221 9.41 -4.93 -5.63
N SER A 222 9.63 -4.36 -6.82
CA SER A 222 10.96 -4.35 -7.43
C SER A 222 11.90 -3.41 -6.67
N ALA A 223 12.45 -3.90 -5.55
CA ALA A 223 13.75 -3.51 -5.07
C ALA A 223 14.74 -3.87 -6.19
N SER A 224 15.19 -2.86 -6.94
CA SER A 224 16.22 -3.01 -7.96
C SER A 224 17.53 -3.51 -7.36
#